data_AF-E1R3E5-F1
#
_entry.id   AF-E1R3E5-F1
#
_cell.length_a   1.000
_cell.length_b   1.000
_cell.length_c   1.000
_cell.angle_alpha   90.00
_cell.angle_beta   90.00
_cell.angle_gamma   90.00
#
_symmetry.space_group_name_H-M   'P 1'
#
loop_
_entity.id
_entity.type
_entity.pdbx_description
1 polymer ?
#
loop_
_entity_poly.entity_id
_entity_poly.type
_entity_poly.pdbx_seq_one_letter_code
_entity_poly.pdbx_strand_id
1 'polypeptide(L)'
;MKEKLRKFLRILSVEISAMEEGIVVLLDSTSERHDRREITEYVWTENSALLRHELQILKAIHEEVDHLSAESFSSVDEARIAVLSILTERSDAPKALHGFFQRRMEKIYRYIDEE
;
A
#
# COMPACT_ATOMS: atom_id res chain seq x y z
N MET A 1 17.95 5.11 17.07
CA MET A 1 16.48 5.33 17.16
C MET A 1 15.94 6.11 15.96
N LYS A 2 16.32 7.38 15.75
CA LYS A 2 15.90 8.15 14.57
C LYS A 2 16.31 7.52 13.23
N GLU A 3 17.47 6.87 13.17
CA GLU A 3 17.90 6.10 12.00
C GLU A 3 17.00 4.89 11.71
N LYS A 4 16.63 4.11 12.75
CA LYS A 4 15.66 3.01 12.64
C LYS A 4 14.30 3.50 12.12
N LEU A 5 13.84 4.67 12.58
CA LEU A 5 12.62 5.32 12.09
C LEU A 5 12.69 5.71 10.62
N ARG A 6 13.78 6.37 10.19
CA ARG A 6 13.99 6.71 8.77
C ARG A 6 14.04 5.46 7.91
N LYS A 7 14.71 4.40 8.38
CA LYS A 7 14.76 3.11 7.69
C LYS A 7 13.37 2.48 7.60
N PHE A 8 12.59 2.49 8.67
CA PHE A 8 11.21 1.99 8.69
C PHE A 8 10.33 2.68 7.66
N LEU A 9 10.26 4.02 7.69
CA LEU A 9 9.44 4.81 6.77
C LEU A 9 9.90 4.61 5.32
N ARG A 10 11.21 4.55 5.08
CA ARG A 10 11.76 4.32 3.74
C ARG A 10 11.42 2.94 3.18
N ILE A 11 11.57 1.88 3.99
CA ILE A 11 11.21 0.52 3.56
C ILE A 11 9.71 0.43 3.31
N LEU A 12 8.89 1.03 4.18
CA LEU A 12 7.45 1.07 4.01
C LEU A 12 7.04 1.78 2.71
N SER A 13 7.62 2.96 2.43
CA SER A 13 7.36 3.70 1.18
C SER A 13 7.69 2.86 -0.06
N VAL A 14 8.83 2.14 -0.06
CA VAL A 14 9.18 1.19 -1.13
C VAL A 14 8.17 0.04 -1.26
N GLU A 15 7.70 -0.51 -0.14
CA GLU A 15 6.71 -1.59 -0.13
C GLU A 15 5.34 -1.13 -0.65
N ILE A 16 4.93 0.10 -0.38
CA ILE A 16 3.71 0.70 -0.92
C ILE A 16 3.85 0.91 -2.43
N SER A 17 4.96 1.50 -2.89
CA SER A 17 5.27 1.67 -4.32
C SER A 17 5.24 0.34 -5.08
N ALA A 18 5.80 -0.72 -4.49
CA ALA A 18 5.78 -2.06 -5.09
C ALA A 18 4.34 -2.63 -5.18
N MET A 19 3.46 -2.29 -4.24
CA MET A 19 2.04 -2.65 -4.32
C MET A 19 1.32 -1.89 -5.44
N GLU A 20 1.62 -0.59 -5.64
CA GLU A 20 1.07 0.20 -6.73
C GLU A 20 1.46 -0.38 -8.09
N GLU A 21 2.74 -0.69 -8.28
CA GLU A 21 3.25 -1.35 -9.48
C GLU A 21 2.53 -2.68 -9.73
N GLY A 22 2.28 -3.46 -8.67
CA GLY A 22 1.52 -4.70 -8.75
C GLY A 22 0.10 -4.50 -9.29
N ILE A 23 -0.61 -3.46 -8.85
CA ILE A 23 -1.96 -3.14 -9.34
C ILE A 23 -1.91 -2.69 -10.81
N VAL A 24 -0.90 -1.91 -11.21
CA VAL A 24 -0.69 -1.51 -12.61
C VAL A 24 -0.48 -2.74 -13.50
N VAL A 25 0.36 -3.68 -13.07
CA VAL A 25 0.56 -4.95 -13.79
C VAL A 25 -0.75 -5.74 -13.94
N LEU A 26 -1.62 -5.75 -12.92
CA LEU A 26 -2.94 -6.39 -12.99
C LEU A 26 -3.89 -5.66 -13.96
N LEU A 27 -3.87 -4.33 -14.00
CA LEU A 27 -4.63 -3.54 -14.96
C LEU A 27 -4.22 -3.85 -16.39
N ASP A 28 -2.90 -3.87 -16.67
CA ASP A 28 -2.35 -4.17 -17.98
C ASP A 28 -2.72 -5.60 -18.40
N SER A 29 -2.53 -6.57 -17.50
CA SER A 29 -2.92 -7.96 -17.74
C SER A 29 -4.42 -8.10 -18.05
N THR A 30 -5.28 -7.37 -17.33
CA THR A 30 -6.73 -7.40 -17.56
C THR A 30 -7.09 -6.78 -18.91
N SER A 31 -6.40 -5.70 -19.31
CA SER A 31 -6.55 -5.08 -20.63
C SER A 31 -6.16 -6.04 -21.74
N GLU A 32 -5.00 -6.69 -21.64
CA GLU A 32 -4.54 -7.63 -22.66
C GLU A 32 -5.50 -8.82 -22.81
N ARG A 33 -6.03 -9.35 -21.70
CA ARG A 33 -7.02 -10.44 -21.73
C ARG A 33 -8.31 -10.02 -22.41
N HIS A 34 -8.72 -8.77 -22.24
CA HIS A 34 -9.86 -8.20 -22.94
C HIS A 34 -9.60 -8.08 -24.45
N ASP A 35 -8.44 -7.57 -24.84
CA ASP A 35 -8.03 -7.44 -26.24
C ASP A 35 -7.95 -8.80 -26.95
N ARG A 36 -7.53 -9.84 -26.23
CA ARG A 36 -7.53 -11.24 -26.69
C ARG A 36 -8.92 -11.92 -26.64
N ARG A 37 -9.97 -11.21 -26.20
CA ARG A 37 -11.35 -11.70 -26.04
C ARG A 37 -11.48 -12.90 -25.08
N GLU A 38 -10.56 -13.02 -24.13
CA GLU A 38 -10.62 -14.04 -23.07
C GLU A 38 -11.61 -13.70 -21.97
N ILE A 39 -11.90 -12.40 -21.81
CA ILE A 39 -12.90 -11.87 -20.88
C ILE A 39 -13.86 -10.95 -21.63
N THR A 40 -15.08 -10.83 -21.10
CA THR A 40 -16.09 -9.95 -21.69
C THR A 40 -15.82 -8.49 -21.32
N GLU A 41 -16.38 -7.56 -22.09
CA GLU A 41 -16.40 -6.12 -21.81
C GLU A 41 -16.89 -5.83 -20.37
N TYR A 42 -17.92 -6.57 -19.93
CA TYR A 42 -18.46 -6.46 -18.57
C TYR A 42 -17.39 -6.78 -17.51
N VAL A 43 -16.70 -7.92 -17.66
CA VAL A 43 -15.65 -8.34 -16.73
C VAL A 43 -14.46 -7.38 -16.75
N TRP A 44 -14.06 -6.89 -17.93
CA TRP A 44 -13.00 -5.89 -18.05
C TRP A 44 -13.37 -4.57 -17.36
N THR A 45 -14.59 -4.08 -17.58
CA THR A 45 -15.08 -2.84 -16.96
C THR A 45 -15.12 -2.96 -15.44
N GLU A 46 -15.71 -4.04 -14.90
CA GLU A 46 -15.82 -4.26 -13.46
C GLU A 46 -14.44 -4.37 -12.80
N ASN A 47 -13.56 -5.22 -13.35
CA ASN A 47 -12.22 -5.43 -12.79
C ASN A 47 -11.35 -4.17 -12.89
N SER A 48 -11.36 -3.48 -14.03
CA SER A 48 -10.53 -2.28 -14.20
C SER A 48 -11.03 -1.11 -13.36
N ALA A 49 -12.35 -0.99 -13.13
CA ALA A 49 -12.90 0.00 -12.21
C ALA A 49 -12.45 -0.28 -10.77
N LEU A 50 -12.53 -1.53 -10.32
CA LEU A 50 -12.06 -1.94 -8.99
C LEU A 50 -10.56 -1.63 -8.83
N LEU A 51 -9.72 -2.14 -9.72
CA LEU A 51 -8.26 -1.97 -9.64
C LEU A 51 -7.83 -0.50 -9.69
N ARG A 52 -8.49 0.34 -10.51
CA ARG A 52 -8.21 1.78 -10.54
C ARG A 52 -8.58 2.46 -9.22
N HIS A 53 -9.70 2.08 -8.61
CA HIS A 53 -10.11 2.59 -7.31
C HIS A 53 -9.10 2.19 -6.22
N GLU A 54 -8.65 0.93 -6.21
CA GLU A 54 -7.62 0.46 -5.26
C GLU A 54 -6.29 1.20 -5.46
N LEU A 55 -5.87 1.42 -6.71
CA LEU A 55 -4.66 2.19 -7.02
C LEU A 55 -4.74 3.63 -6.54
N GLN A 56 -5.90 4.29 -6.71
CA GLN A 56 -6.09 5.67 -6.24
C GLN A 56 -6.01 5.77 -4.72
N ILE A 57 -6.62 4.83 -3.99
CA ILE A 57 -6.55 4.78 -2.54
C ILE A 57 -5.11 4.52 -2.09
N LEU A 58 -4.42 3.60 -2.75
CA LEU A 58 -3.04 3.25 -2.41
C LEU A 58 -2.09 4.44 -2.60
N LYS A 59 -2.24 5.18 -3.71
CA LYS A 59 -1.48 6.42 -3.96
C LYS A 59 -1.72 7.48 -2.90
N ALA A 60 -2.96 7.66 -2.49
CA ALA A 60 -3.28 8.63 -1.46
C ALA A 60 -2.68 8.23 -0.10
N ILE A 61 -2.68 6.94 0.24
CA ILE A 61 -1.97 6.42 1.42
C ILE A 61 -0.46 6.62 1.28
N HIS A 62 0.11 6.36 0.11
CA HIS A 62 1.54 6.54 -0.14
C HIS A 62 1.96 7.99 0.09
N GLU A 63 1.21 8.94 -0.49
CA GLU A 63 1.42 10.37 -0.25
C GLU A 63 1.37 10.70 1.24
N GLU A 64 0.35 10.25 1.98
CA GLU A 64 0.24 10.48 3.42
C GLU A 64 1.45 9.90 4.20
N VAL A 65 1.92 8.71 3.84
CA VAL A 65 3.10 8.08 4.45
C VAL A 65 4.39 8.84 4.13
N ASP A 66 4.56 9.34 2.89
CA ASP A 66 5.75 10.10 2.48
C ASP A 66 5.84 11.47 3.18
N HIS A 67 4.71 12.03 3.63
CA HIS A 67 4.68 13.24 4.46
C HIS A 67 5.06 12.97 5.93
N LEU A 68 5.14 11.71 6.37
CA LEU A 68 5.55 11.38 7.73
C LEU A 68 7.05 11.63 7.92
N SER A 69 7.38 12.42 8.94
CA SER A 69 8.77 12.66 9.33
C SER A 69 9.19 11.73 10.46
N ALA A 70 10.39 11.15 10.36
CA ALA A 70 11.01 10.43 11.47
C ALA A 70 11.22 11.33 12.71
N GLU A 71 11.22 12.65 12.54
CA GLU A 71 11.31 13.59 13.66
C GLU A 71 10.03 13.61 14.50
N SER A 72 8.88 13.29 13.91
CA SER A 72 7.56 13.29 14.57
C SER A 72 7.34 12.12 15.52
N PHE A 73 8.22 11.12 15.55
CA PHE A 73 8.02 9.90 16.33
C PHE A 73 9.15 9.63 17.32
N SER A 74 8.78 9.09 18.47
CA SER A 74 9.69 8.68 19.54
C SER A 74 10.12 7.22 19.39
N SER A 75 9.32 6.38 18.72
CA SER A 75 9.63 4.97 18.49
C SER A 75 9.09 4.45 17.16
N VAL A 76 9.64 3.33 16.66
CA VAL A 76 9.16 2.65 15.46
C VAL A 76 7.73 2.12 15.66
N ASP A 77 7.38 1.71 16.88
CA ASP A 77 6.03 1.26 17.22
C ASP A 77 5.00 2.40 17.09
N GLU A 78 5.35 3.60 17.55
CA GLU A 78 4.52 4.80 17.39
C GLU A 78 4.32 5.16 15.91
N ALA A 79 5.38 5.10 15.10
CA ALA A 79 5.27 5.29 13.65
C ALA A 79 4.39 4.21 13.00
N ARG A 80 4.49 2.94 13.43
CA ARG A 80 3.65 1.84 12.95
C ARG A 80 2.17 2.11 13.25
N ILE A 81 1.85 2.56 14.46
CA ILE A 81 0.48 2.88 14.87
C ILE A 81 -0.07 4.05 14.03
N ALA A 82 0.72 5.09 13.80
CA ALA A 82 0.30 6.23 12.98
C ALA A 82 0.03 5.85 11.51
N VAL A 83 0.81 4.93 10.94
CA VAL A 83 0.54 4.40 9.59
C VAL A 83 -0.72 3.53 9.59
N LEU A 84 -0.94 2.73 10.63
CA LEU A 84 -2.16 1.94 10.78
C LEU A 84 -3.40 2.83 10.88
N SER A 85 -3.33 3.97 11.57
CA SER A 85 -4.46 4.88 11.70
C SER A 85 -4.87 5.48 10.35
N ILE A 86 -3.90 5.88 9.51
CA ILE A 86 -4.13 6.34 8.12
C ILE A 86 -4.99 5.32 7.34
N LEU A 87 -4.73 4.03 7.52
CA LEU A 87 -5.48 2.97 6.86
C LEU A 87 -6.88 2.79 7.45
N THR A 88 -7.00 2.77 8.77
CA THR A 88 -8.28 2.49 9.45
C THR A 88 -9.28 3.65 9.39
N GLU A 89 -8.80 4.88 9.23
CA GLU A 89 -9.65 6.08 9.12
C GLU A 89 -10.27 6.21 7.72
N ARG A 90 -9.75 5.46 6.73
CA ARG A 90 -10.26 5.41 5.36
C ARG A 90 -11.40 4.40 5.23
N SER A 91 -12.64 4.87 5.34
CA SER A 91 -13.84 4.06 5.13
C SER A 91 -13.99 3.51 3.70
N ASP A 92 -13.31 4.13 2.75
CA ASP A 92 -13.27 3.77 1.33
C ASP A 92 -12.23 2.69 1.01
N ALA A 93 -11.30 2.42 1.93
CA ALA A 93 -10.23 1.45 1.71
C ALA A 93 -10.75 0.00 1.68
N PRO A 94 -10.49 -0.77 0.60
CA PRO A 94 -10.78 -2.19 0.56
C PRO A 94 -10.22 -2.93 1.78
N LYS A 95 -11.01 -3.86 2.33
CA LYS A 95 -10.57 -4.71 3.46
C LYS A 95 -9.29 -5.50 3.14
N ALA A 96 -9.08 -5.82 1.86
CA ALA A 96 -7.88 -6.50 1.40
C ALA A 96 -6.60 -5.68 1.67
N LEU A 97 -6.65 -4.35 1.46
CA LEU A 97 -5.51 -3.47 1.71
C LEU A 97 -5.10 -3.48 3.18
N HIS A 98 -6.06 -3.38 4.11
CA HIS A 98 -5.81 -3.43 5.55
C HIS A 98 -4.99 -4.67 5.96
N GLY A 99 -5.42 -5.86 5.51
CA GLY A 99 -4.72 -7.10 5.82
C GLY A 99 -3.32 -7.17 5.19
N PHE A 100 -3.13 -6.61 3.99
CA PHE A 100 -1.81 -6.57 3.35
C PHE A 100 -0.86 -5.62 4.07
N PHE A 101 -1.29 -4.41 4.38
CA PHE A 101 -0.50 -3.41 5.08
C PHE A 101 -0.10 -3.87 6.48
N GLN A 102 -1.04 -4.43 7.24
CA GLN A 102 -0.76 -4.97 8.58
C GLN A 102 0.36 -6.01 8.53
N ARG A 103 0.25 -7.00 7.63
CA ARG A 103 1.27 -8.05 7.45
C ARG A 103 2.62 -7.48 7.00
N ARG A 104 2.64 -6.48 6.11
CA ARG A 104 3.87 -5.85 5.63
C ARG A 104 4.55 -5.05 6.74
N MET A 105 3.82 -4.18 7.44
CA MET A 105 4.35 -3.41 8.56
C MET A 105 4.92 -4.31 9.66
N GLU A 106 4.27 -5.42 9.97
CA GLU A 106 4.77 -6.35 10.98
C GLU A 106 6.05 -7.08 10.54
N LYS A 107 6.25 -7.30 9.24
CA LYS A 107 7.52 -7.83 8.72
C LYS A 107 8.63 -6.78 8.78
N ILE A 108 8.35 -5.55 8.36
CA ILE A 108 9.33 -4.45 8.38
C ILE A 108 9.74 -4.13 9.83
N TYR A 109 8.76 -4.08 10.73
CA TYR A 109 9.00 -3.87 12.16
C TYR A 109 9.96 -4.92 12.72
N ARG A 110 9.67 -6.21 12.49
CA ARG A 110 10.55 -7.31 12.93
C ARG A 110 11.94 -7.20 12.33
N TYR A 111 12.06 -6.93 11.04
CA TYR A 111 13.35 -6.77 10.37
C TYR A 111 14.22 -5.65 10.97
N ILE A 112 13.61 -4.58 11.47
CA ILE A 112 14.32 -3.44 12.08
C ILE A 112 14.60 -3.65 13.58
N ASP A 113 13.78 -4.44 14.25
CA ASP A 113 13.94 -4.76 15.67
C ASP A 113 14.98 -5.87 15.89
N GLU A 114 15.05 -6.84 14.97
CA GLU A 114 16.04 -7.94 14.95
C GLU A 114 17.46 -7.48 14.52
N GLU A 115 17.61 -6.22 14.11
CA GLU A 115 18.88 -5.57 13.68
C GLU A 115 19.47 -4.66 14.78
#